data_AF-A0A6V7L3B6-F1
#
_entry.id   AF-A0A6V7L3B6-F1
#
_cell.length_a   1.000
_cell.length_b   1.000
_cell.length_c   1.000
_cell.angle_alpha   90.00
_cell.angle_beta   90.00
_cell.angle_gamma   90.00
#
_symmetry.space_group_name_H-M   'P 1'
#
loop_
_entity.id
_entity.type
_entity.pdbx_description
1 polymer ?
#
loop_
_entity_poly.entity_id
_entity_poly.type
_entity_poly.pdbx_seq_one_letter_code
_entity_poly.pdbx_strand_id
1 'polypeptide(L)'
;FKTRESNGLILFNAGRERDFIAVELVSGHIHYVFDLGDGPVRIRDSSRSRLNDGKWHAVSIGRPAPKRHTLAVDDHVNAMTSQGSNENLDLDGILYV
;
A
#
# COMPACT_ATOMS: atom_id res chain seq x y z
N PHE A 1 0.34 9.27 -9.23
CA PHE A 1 -1.10 9.35 -9.57
C PHE A 1 -1.57 10.81 -9.53
N LYS A 2 -2.74 11.12 -10.10
CA LYS A 2 -3.38 12.44 -10.05
C LYS A 2 -4.90 12.24 -10.05
N THR A 3 -5.61 12.81 -9.08
CA THR A 3 -7.08 12.69 -8.97
C THR A 3 -7.68 13.85 -8.18
N ARG A 4 -9.01 14.02 -8.27
CA ARG A 4 -9.83 14.84 -7.36
C ARG A 4 -10.74 14.00 -6.47
N GLU A 5 -10.92 12.72 -6.79
CA GLU A 5 -11.71 11.79 -5.99
C GLU A 5 -11.01 11.50 -4.67
N SER A 6 -11.77 11.40 -3.58
CA SER A 6 -11.23 11.18 -2.25
C SER A 6 -11.02 9.71 -1.91
N ASN A 7 -11.65 8.80 -2.65
CA ASN A 7 -11.57 7.36 -2.42
C ASN A 7 -11.42 6.62 -3.75
N GLY A 8 -10.68 5.53 -3.76
CA GLY A 8 -10.56 4.66 -4.93
C GLY A 8 -9.48 3.59 -4.77
N LEU A 9 -9.71 2.43 -5.38
CA LEU A 9 -8.69 1.40 -5.52
C LEU A 9 -7.74 1.79 -6.67
N ILE A 10 -6.43 1.68 -6.44
CA ILE A 10 -5.39 2.05 -7.42
C ILE A 10 -4.63 0.80 -7.89
N LEU A 11 -4.37 -0.15 -7.00
CA LEU A 11 -3.70 -1.40 -7.34
C LEU A 11 -4.27 -2.50 -6.47
N PHE A 12 -4.49 -3.67 -7.05
CA PHE A 12 -4.85 -4.86 -6.29
C PHE A 12 -4.28 -6.12 -6.94
N ASN A 13 -3.74 -7.02 -6.13
CA ASN A 13 -3.45 -8.39 -6.54
C ASN A 13 -3.75 -9.32 -5.36
N ALA A 14 -4.50 -10.38 -5.64
CA ALA A 14 -4.80 -11.43 -4.68
C ALA A 14 -3.84 -12.61 -4.88
N GLY A 15 -3.51 -13.28 -3.80
CA GLY A 15 -2.65 -14.46 -3.79
C GLY A 15 -3.35 -15.69 -3.23
N ARG A 16 -2.52 -16.66 -2.84
CA ARG A 16 -2.97 -17.89 -2.22
C ARG A 16 -3.53 -17.63 -0.83
N GLU A 17 -4.57 -18.37 -0.49
CA GLU A 17 -5.26 -18.29 0.80
C GLU A 17 -5.73 -16.87 1.16
N ARG A 18 -4.93 -16.13 1.94
CA ARG A 18 -5.24 -14.78 2.45
C ARG A 18 -4.30 -13.73 1.90
N ASP A 19 -3.26 -14.11 1.16
CA ASP A 19 -2.25 -13.19 0.70
C ASP A 19 -2.86 -12.18 -0.26
N PHE A 20 -2.57 -10.90 -0.05
CA PHE A 20 -2.92 -9.87 -1.01
C PHE A 20 -2.05 -8.64 -0.86
N ILE A 21 -2.07 -7.81 -1.89
CA ILE A 21 -1.56 -6.44 -1.85
C ILE A 21 -2.59 -5.50 -2.46
N ALA A 22 -2.79 -4.37 -1.81
CA ALA A 22 -3.61 -3.27 -2.30
C ALA A 22 -2.92 -1.92 -2.09
N VAL A 23 -3.15 -1.03 -3.04
CA VAL A 23 -2.92 0.41 -2.90
C VAL A 23 -4.24 1.10 -3.13
N GLU A 24 -4.67 1.90 -2.17
CA GLU A 24 -5.94 2.59 -2.23
C GLU A 24 -5.80 4.02 -1.74
N LEU A 25 -6.64 4.88 -2.29
CA LEU A 25 -6.87 6.22 -1.77
C LEU A 25 -8.07 6.13 -0.82
N VAL A 26 -7.91 6.60 0.41
CA VAL A 26 -9.01 6.69 1.39
C VAL A 26 -8.98 8.06 2.03
N SER A 27 -10.08 8.79 1.88
CA SER A 27 -10.23 10.18 2.35
C SER A 27 -9.06 11.10 1.93
N GLY A 28 -8.55 10.89 0.71
CA GLY A 28 -7.45 11.67 0.13
C GLY A 28 -6.05 11.23 0.57
N HIS A 29 -5.91 10.10 1.26
CA HIS A 29 -4.61 9.58 1.70
C HIS A 29 -4.33 8.22 1.07
N ILE A 30 -3.06 7.96 0.75
CA ILE A 30 -2.62 6.69 0.22
C ILE A 30 -2.48 5.70 1.38
N HIS A 31 -3.08 4.53 1.18
CA HIS A 31 -2.92 3.39 2.04
C HIS A 31 -2.33 2.23 1.25
N TYR A 32 -1.22 1.72 1.77
CA TYR A 32 -0.66 0.43 1.39
C TYR A 32 -1.21 -0.61 2.35
N VAL A 33 -1.95 -1.58 1.82
CA VAL A 33 -2.55 -2.67 2.58
C VAL A 33 -2.01 -4.00 2.05
N PHE A 34 -1.65 -4.91 2.94
CA PHE A 34 -1.22 -6.24 2.55
C PHE A 34 -1.52 -7.25 3.65
N ASP A 35 -1.60 -8.52 3.27
CA ASP A 35 -1.64 -9.65 4.18
C ASP A 35 -0.63 -10.69 3.66
N LEU A 36 0.17 -11.24 4.58
CA LEU A 36 1.15 -12.30 4.31
C LEU A 36 0.69 -13.65 4.91
N GLY A 37 -0.59 -13.76 5.29
CA GLY A 37 -1.17 -14.90 6.00
C GLY A 37 -1.35 -14.71 7.51
N ASP A 38 -0.78 -13.65 8.09
CA ASP A 38 -0.86 -13.31 9.53
C ASP A 38 -1.92 -12.25 9.86
N GLY A 39 -2.72 -11.84 8.87
CA GLY A 39 -3.74 -10.82 8.99
C GLY A 39 -3.33 -9.50 8.33
N PRO A 40 -4.32 -8.67 7.94
CA PRO A 40 -4.07 -7.50 7.12
C PRO A 40 -3.36 -6.40 7.92
N VAL A 41 -2.33 -5.83 7.29
CA VAL A 41 -1.55 -4.70 7.77
C VAL A 41 -1.82 -3.49 6.88
N ARG A 42 -1.99 -2.31 7.49
CA ARG A 42 -2.28 -1.04 6.80
C ARG A 42 -1.26 0.02 7.16
N ILE A 43 -0.58 0.57 6.15
CA ILE A 43 0.32 1.71 6.26
C ILE A 43 -0.33 2.89 5.54
N ARG A 44 -0.67 3.95 6.28
CA ARG A 44 -1.11 5.23 5.69
C ARG A 44 0.12 6.09 5.40
N ASP A 45 0.06 6.91 4.37
CA ASP A 45 1.06 7.96 4.14
C ASP A 45 1.14 8.97 5.31
N SER A 46 2.27 9.68 5.43
CA SER A 46 2.50 10.69 6.47
C SER A 46 2.30 12.14 5.99
N SER A 47 1.75 12.32 4.79
CA SER A 47 1.46 13.66 4.26
C SER A 47 0.43 14.35 5.15
N ARG A 48 0.68 15.63 5.44
CA ARG A 48 -0.26 16.47 6.21
C ARG A 48 -1.48 16.85 5.37
N SER A 49 -1.27 17.07 4.09
CA SER A 49 -2.32 17.43 3.13
C SER A 49 -2.89 16.20 2.45
N ARG A 50 -4.14 16.32 2.00
CA ARG A 50 -4.76 15.31 1.13
C ARG A 50 -4.13 15.37 -0.26
N LEU A 51 -4.03 14.20 -0.89
CA LEU A 51 -3.36 13.96 -2.17
C LEU A 51 -4.33 13.96 -3.37
N ASN A 52 -5.62 14.23 -3.12
CA ASN A 52 -6.64 14.40 -4.16
C ASN A 52 -6.80 15.89 -4.56
N ASP A 53 -5.70 16.63 -4.64
CA ASP A 53 -5.68 18.06 -4.95
C ASP A 53 -5.62 18.35 -6.47
N GLY A 54 -5.68 17.31 -7.30
CA GLY A 54 -5.58 17.41 -8.76
C GLY A 54 -4.15 17.58 -9.29
N LYS A 55 -3.11 17.43 -8.46
CA LYS A 55 -1.70 17.43 -8.88
C LYS A 55 -1.14 16.01 -8.96
N TRP A 56 0.04 15.91 -9.55
CA TRP A 56 0.78 14.67 -9.62
C TRP A 56 1.50 14.41 -8.30
N HIS A 57 1.31 13.21 -7.78
CA HIS A 57 2.03 12.68 -6.62
C HIS A 57 2.74 11.37 -6.98
N ALA A 58 3.94 11.18 -6.47
CA ALA A 58 4.73 9.96 -6.63
C ALA A 58 4.45 9.01 -5.46
N VAL A 59 4.25 7.72 -5.74
CA VAL A 59 4.07 6.68 -4.71
C VAL A 59 5.05 5.56 -5.01
N SER A 60 5.88 5.20 -4.03
CA SER A 60 6.78 4.05 -4.09
C SER A 60 6.53 3.14 -2.91
N ILE A 61 6.36 1.84 -3.18
CA ILE A 61 6.22 0.80 -2.16
C ILE A 61 7.41 -0.13 -2.28
N GLY A 62 8.00 -0.49 -1.14
CA GLY A 62 9.20 -1.31 -1.09
C GLY A 62 9.15 -2.32 0.05
N ARG A 63 9.89 -3.42 -0.13
CA ARG A 63 10.09 -4.45 0.89
C ARG A 63 11.59 -4.78 1.02
N PRO A 64 12.41 -3.87 1.58
CA PRO A 64 13.87 -3.94 1.50
C PRO A 64 14.50 -5.09 2.31
N ALA A 65 13.76 -5.71 3.23
CA ALA A 65 14.19 -6.87 4.00
C ALA A 65 12.94 -7.71 4.37
N PRO A 66 13.09 -8.97 4.81
CA PRO A 66 11.97 -9.75 5.33
C PRO A 66 11.19 -8.97 6.38
N LYS A 67 9.85 -8.98 6.26
CA LYS A 67 8.91 -8.24 7.13
C LYS A 67 9.06 -6.73 7.18
N ARG A 68 10.03 -6.12 6.48
CA ARG A 68 10.22 -4.67 6.48
C ARG A 68 9.59 -4.06 5.25
N HIS A 69 8.62 -3.17 5.47
CA HIS A 69 7.81 -2.52 4.45
C HIS A 69 8.06 -1.02 4.46
N THR A 70 8.06 -0.41 3.28
CA THR A 70 8.19 1.05 3.11
C THR A 70 7.11 1.58 2.19
N LEU A 71 6.44 2.66 2.60
CA LEU A 71 5.56 3.49 1.77
C LEU A 71 6.17 4.89 1.68
N ALA A 72 6.61 5.27 0.49
CA ALA A 72 7.05 6.62 0.19
C ALA A 72 5.99 7.33 -0.66
N VAL A 73 5.59 8.53 -0.24
CA VAL A 73 4.71 9.41 -1.00
C VAL A 73 5.38 10.78 -1.10
N ASP A 74 5.68 11.18 -2.33
CA ASP A 74 6.57 12.30 -2.63
C ASP A 74 7.86 12.20 -1.79
N ASP A 75 8.17 13.19 -0.95
CA ASP A 75 9.37 13.23 -0.12
C ASP A 75 9.20 12.57 1.26
N HIS A 76 8.02 12.01 1.56
CA HIS A 76 7.70 11.43 2.88
C HIS A 76 7.81 9.91 2.84
N VAL A 77 8.58 9.33 3.77
CA VAL A 77 8.79 7.88 3.87
C VAL A 77 8.30 7.34 5.20
N ASN A 78 7.41 6.36 5.15
CA ASN A 78 6.99 5.56 6.29
C ASN A 78 7.56 4.15 6.17
N ALA A 79 8.13 3.64 7.26
CA ALA A 79 8.61 2.27 7.35
C ALA A 79 7.90 1.54 8.49
N MET A 80 7.60 0.26 8.28
CA MET A 80 6.95 -0.60 9.26
C MET A 80 7.55 -2.01 9.19
N THR A 81 7.62 -2.69 10.34
CA THR A 81 7.89 -4.12 10.39
C THR A 81 6.58 -4.87 10.67
N SER A 82 6.16 -5.76 9.76
CA SER A 82 4.99 -6.63 9.97
C SER A 82 5.24 -7.62 11.11
N GLN A 83 4.18 -7.94 11.84
CA GLN A 83 4.20 -8.96 12.90
C GLN A 83 3.80 -10.33 12.33
N GLY A 84 4.00 -11.40 13.09
CA GLY A 84 3.66 -12.77 12.67
C GLY A 84 4.85 -13.58 12.18
N SER A 85 4.60 -14.82 11.75
CA SER A 85 5.65 -15.75 11.32
C SER A 85 5.92 -15.72 9.82
N ASN A 86 4.96 -15.31 9.00
CA ASN A 86 5.05 -15.36 7.56
C ASN A 86 5.86 -14.19 6.99
N GLU A 87 6.59 -14.47 5.91
CA GLU A 87 7.52 -13.51 5.28
C GLU A 87 7.29 -13.35 3.78
N ASN A 88 6.62 -14.31 3.15
CA ASN A 88 6.39 -14.31 1.72
C ASN A 88 5.05 -13.64 1.40
N LEU A 89 4.97 -13.11 0.18
CA LEU A 89 3.73 -12.61 -0.39
C LEU A 89 3.50 -13.42 -1.66
N ASP A 90 2.70 -14.47 -1.54
CA ASP A 90 2.51 -15.50 -2.55
C ASP A 90 1.31 -15.16 -3.45
N LEU A 91 1.54 -14.26 -4.41
CA LEU A 91 0.55 -13.82 -5.39
C LEU A 91 0.40 -14.82 -6.54
N ASP A 92 -0.84 -15.13 -6.92
CA ASP A 92 -1.18 -15.96 -8.09
C ASP A 92 -2.40 -15.44 -8.87
N GLY A 93 -3.02 -14.35 -8.41
CA GLY A 93 -4.12 -13.68 -9.07
C GLY A 93 -3.71 -12.66 -10.13
N ILE A 94 -4.73 -12.09 -10.78
CA ILE A 94 -4.56 -11.01 -11.75
C ILE A 94 -4.16 -9.73 -11.03
N LEU A 95 -3.18 -9.02 -11.58
CA LEU A 95 -2.83 -7.67 -11.16
C LEU A 95 -3.80 -6.66 -11.80
N TYR A 96 -4.53 -5.93 -10.97
CA TYR A 96 -5.41 -4.82 -11.37
C TYR A 96 -4.74 -3.48 -11.06
N VAL A 97 -4.88 -2.51 -11.98
CA VAL A 97 -4.40 -1.11 -11.87
C VAL A 97 -5.42 -0.17 -12.49
#